data_AF-A0A4Z1E7G7-F1
#
_entry.id   AF-A0A4Z1E7G7-F1
#
_cell.length_a   1.000
_cell.length_b   1.000
_cell.length_c   1.000
_cell.angle_alpha   90.00
_cell.angle_beta   90.00
_cell.angle_gamma   90.00
#
_symmetry.space_group_name_H-M   'P 1'
#
loop_
_entity.id
_entity.type
_entity.pdbx_description
1 polymer ?
#
loop_
_entity_poly.entity_id
_entity_poly.type
_entity_poly.pdbx_seq_one_letter_code
_entity_poly.pdbx_strand_id
1 'polypeptide(L)'
;MPDIDVDLDDLDTIATGLGEAATALEGLRFPDGPDAGLVSPGITSLLGQLATSTGNVASSLSAASENVAQSRLYYQRADAESSATLEQINQAMED
;
A
#
# COMPACT_ATOMS: atom_id res chain seq x y z
N MET A 1 15.72 23.96 0.38
CA MET A 1 15.26 22.60 0.74
C MET A 1 16.16 21.63 -0.01
N PRO A 2 16.56 20.49 0.57
CA PRO A 2 17.13 19.44 -0.29
C PRO A 2 16.09 19.16 -1.38
N ASP A 3 16.50 19.18 -2.65
CA ASP A 3 15.69 18.62 -3.74
C ASP A 3 15.38 17.19 -3.34
N ILE A 4 14.14 16.94 -2.91
CA ILE A 4 13.69 15.59 -2.65
C ILE A 4 13.38 15.04 -4.03
N ASP A 5 14.41 14.53 -4.71
CA ASP A 5 14.27 13.75 -5.92
C ASP A 5 13.64 12.40 -5.52
N VAL A 6 12.31 12.37 -5.55
CA VAL A 6 11.54 11.19 -5.21
C VAL A 6 11.43 10.31 -6.44
N ASP A 7 11.93 9.08 -6.32
CA ASP A 7 11.72 8.07 -7.33
C ASP A 7 10.24 7.64 -7.33
N LEU A 8 9.49 8.16 -8.30
CA LEU A 8 8.07 7.90 -8.47
C LEU A 8 7.79 6.47 -8.93
N ASP A 9 8.76 5.80 -9.56
CA ASP A 9 8.63 4.42 -10.04
C ASP A 9 8.84 3.45 -8.87
N ASP A 10 9.73 3.78 -7.93
CA ASP A 10 9.85 3.06 -6.66
C ASP A 10 8.56 3.15 -5.84
N LEU A 11 7.93 4.33 -5.75
CA LEU A 11 6.65 4.47 -5.04
C LEU A 11 5.53 3.65 -5.71
N ASP A 12 5.48 3.61 -7.05
CA ASP A 12 4.50 2.82 -7.79
C ASP A 12 4.71 1.31 -7.56
N THR A 13 5.97 0.88 -7.58
CA THR A 13 6.38 -0.51 -7.31
C THR A 13 6.00 -0.93 -5.89
N ILE A 14 6.25 -0.06 -4.90
CA ILE A 14 5.88 -0.32 -3.50
C ILE A 14 4.36 -0.41 -3.35
N ALA A 15 3.60 0.55 -3.88
CA ALA A 15 2.15 0.54 -3.81
C ALA A 15 1.58 -0.75 -4.43
N THR A 16 2.02 -1.08 -5.64
CA THR A 16 1.60 -2.29 -6.34
C THR A 16 1.92 -3.55 -5.55
N GLY A 17 3.16 -3.69 -5.05
CA GLY A 17 3.57 -4.86 -4.27
C GLY A 17 2.78 -5.03 -2.97
N LEU A 18 2.46 -3.92 -2.28
CA LEU A 18 1.62 -3.96 -1.08
C LEU A 18 0.18 -4.36 -1.40
N GLY A 19 -0.40 -3.83 -2.47
CA GLY A 19 -1.75 -4.18 -2.92
C GLY A 19 -1.89 -5.65 -3.38
N GLU A 20 -0.88 -6.17 -4.09
CA GLU A 20 -0.82 -7.57 -4.49
C GLU A 20 -0.69 -8.49 -3.26
N ALA A 21 0.16 -8.13 -2.29
CA ALA A 21 0.30 -8.89 -1.05
C ALA A 21 -1.00 -8.89 -0.23
N ALA A 22 -1.71 -7.76 -0.15
CA ALA A 22 -3.01 -7.68 0.51
C ALA A 22 -4.03 -8.60 -0.17
N THR A 23 -4.12 -8.55 -1.50
CA THR A 23 -5.01 -9.41 -2.31
C THR A 23 -4.69 -10.89 -2.10
N ALA A 24 -3.41 -11.25 -2.05
CA ALA A 24 -2.98 -12.62 -1.81
C ALA A 24 -3.42 -13.12 -0.43
N LEU A 25 -3.33 -12.28 0.61
CA LEU A 25 -3.78 -12.62 1.96
C LEU A 25 -5.31 -12.72 2.07
N GLU A 26 -6.06 -11.85 1.42
CA GLU A 26 -7.54 -11.93 1.34
C GLU A 26 -8.01 -13.18 0.55
N GLY A 27 -7.20 -13.62 -0.41
CA GLY A 27 -7.43 -14.84 -1.18
C GLY A 27 -7.25 -16.13 -0.37
N LEU A 28 -6.60 -16.07 0.80
CA LEU A 28 -6.38 -17.25 1.63
C LEU A 28 -7.73 -17.87 2.06
N ARG A 29 -7.76 -19.20 2.03
CA ARG A 29 -8.89 -20.00 2.50
C ARG A 29 -8.43 -20.82 3.68
N PHE A 30 -9.07 -20.60 4.83
CA PHE A 30 -8.83 -21.38 6.02
C PHE A 30 -9.74 -22.61 5.99
N PRO A 31 -9.19 -23.81 6.25
CA PRO A 31 -10.01 -25.01 6.33
C PRO A 31 -10.99 -24.88 7.51
N ASP A 32 -12.16 -25.51 7.36
CA ASP A 32 -13.00 -25.79 8.52
C ASP A 32 -12.20 -26.66 9.49
N GLY A 33 -12.32 -26.38 10.79
CA GLY A 33 -11.55 -27.06 11.82
C GLY A 33 -11.68 -28.59 11.72
N PRO A 34 -10.60 -29.34 11.95
CA PRO A 34 -10.60 -30.79 11.76
C PRO A 34 -11.52 -31.48 12.77
N ASP A 35 -12.10 -32.61 12.37
CA ASP A 35 -12.71 -33.52 13.33
C ASP A 35 -11.62 -34.29 14.09
N ALA A 36 -11.15 -33.67 15.17
CA ALA A 36 -10.15 -34.19 16.09
C ALA A 36 -10.76 -34.55 17.46
N GLY A 37 -12.07 -34.77 17.53
CA GLY A 37 -12.79 -35.05 18.78
C GLY A 37 -12.68 -33.93 19.81
N LEU A 38 -12.14 -34.22 21.00
CA LEU A 38 -12.13 -33.28 22.12
C LEU A 38 -11.28 -32.01 21.87
N VAL A 39 -10.32 -32.07 20.94
CA VAL A 39 -9.44 -30.92 20.64
C VAL A 39 -9.94 -30.07 19.47
N SER A 40 -10.97 -30.51 18.72
CA SER A 40 -11.53 -29.76 17.58
C SER A 40 -11.86 -28.31 17.92
N PRO A 41 -12.52 -27.98 19.06
CA PRO A 41 -12.84 -26.58 19.38
C PRO A 41 -11.60 -25.69 19.52
N GLY A 42 -10.50 -26.23 20.07
CA GLY A 42 -9.24 -25.50 20.22
C GLY A 42 -8.59 -25.22 18.87
N ILE A 43 -8.56 -26.20 17.98
CA ILE A 43 -8.02 -26.03 16.63
C ILE A 43 -8.86 -25.04 15.82
N THR A 44 -10.20 -25.15 15.88
CA THR A 44 -11.11 -24.19 15.24
C THR A 44 -10.90 -22.77 15.75
N SER A 45 -10.67 -22.59 17.05
CA SER A 45 -10.37 -21.26 17.62
C SER A 45 -9.06 -20.69 17.09
N LEU A 46 -7.99 -21.50 17.02
CA LEU A 46 -6.70 -21.08 16.48
C LEU A 46 -6.80 -20.71 14.99
N LEU A 47 -7.53 -21.49 14.20
CA LEU A 47 -7.79 -21.18 12.79
C LEU A 47 -8.56 -19.87 12.62
N GLY A 48 -9.57 -19.62 13.47
CA GLY A 48 -10.31 -18.36 13.46
C GLY A 48 -9.46 -17.14 13.85
N GLN A 49 -8.56 -17.29 14.83
CA GLN A 49 -7.60 -16.26 15.22
C GLN A 49 -6.61 -15.97 14.08
N LEU A 50 -6.10 -17.02 13.43
CA LEU A 50 -5.22 -16.87 12.28
C LEU A 50 -5.93 -16.14 11.13
N ALA A 51 -7.16 -16.53 10.80
CA ALA A 51 -7.98 -15.87 9.77
C ALA A 51 -8.18 -14.39 10.07
N THR A 52 -8.50 -14.05 11.32
CA THR A 52 -8.65 -12.66 11.78
C THR A 52 -7.34 -11.89 11.66
N SER A 53 -6.23 -12.46 12.12
CA SER A 53 -4.91 -11.81 12.05
C SER A 53 -4.49 -11.56 10.60
N THR A 54 -4.68 -12.54 9.72
CA THR A 54 -4.39 -12.40 8.29
C THR A 54 -5.23 -11.30 7.66
N GLY A 55 -6.53 -11.22 7.99
CA GLY A 55 -7.41 -10.15 7.51
C GLY A 55 -6.95 -8.75 7.96
N ASN A 56 -6.52 -8.61 9.22
CA ASN A 56 -6.00 -7.34 9.73
C ASN A 56 -4.70 -6.91 9.02
N VAL A 57 -3.80 -7.86 8.74
CA VAL A 57 -2.57 -7.59 7.99
C VAL A 57 -2.92 -7.18 6.56
N ALA A 58 -3.81 -7.90 5.89
CA ALA A 58 -4.26 -7.56 4.54
C ALA A 58 -4.84 -6.14 4.47
N SER A 59 -5.73 -5.80 5.39
CA SER A 59 -6.31 -4.45 5.48
C SER A 59 -5.24 -3.36 5.69
N SER A 60 -4.25 -3.64 6.54
CA SER A 60 -3.14 -2.71 6.79
C SER A 60 -2.26 -2.52 5.55
N LEU A 61 -2.00 -3.59 4.80
CA LEU A 61 -1.25 -3.54 3.53
C LEU A 61 -2.01 -2.75 2.46
N SER A 62 -3.33 -2.95 2.33
CA SER A 62 -4.17 -2.16 1.42
C SER A 62 -4.12 -0.67 1.77
N ALA A 63 -4.26 -0.32 3.05
CA ALA A 63 -4.16 1.07 3.50
C ALA A 63 -2.76 1.65 3.25
N ALA A 64 -1.70 0.88 3.44
CA ALA A 64 -0.33 1.31 3.14
C ALA A 64 -0.13 1.55 1.64
N SER A 65 -0.61 0.63 0.79
CA SER A 65 -0.62 0.78 -0.67
C SER A 65 -1.28 2.09 -1.11
N GLU A 66 -2.48 2.38 -0.58
CA GLU A 66 -3.21 3.62 -0.88
C GLU A 66 -2.42 4.88 -0.47
N ASN A 67 -1.81 4.88 0.73
CA ASN A 67 -1.02 6.02 1.20
C ASN A 67 0.24 6.26 0.35
N VAL A 68 0.90 5.19 -0.11
CA VAL A 68 2.07 5.31 -0.99
C VAL A 68 1.65 5.83 -2.36
N ALA A 69 0.56 5.32 -2.93
CA ALA A 69 0.01 5.82 -4.19
C ALA A 69 -0.40 7.30 -4.11
N GLN A 70 -0.99 7.73 -2.99
CA GLN A 70 -1.31 9.14 -2.76
C GLN A 70 -0.05 10.01 -2.63
N SER A 71 0.98 9.49 -1.97
CA SER A 71 2.27 10.19 -1.85
C SER A 71 2.90 10.41 -3.23
N ARG A 72 2.86 9.40 -4.10
CA ARG A 72 3.31 9.51 -5.50
C ARG A 72 2.54 10.61 -6.26
N LEU A 73 1.21 10.65 -6.13
CA LEU A 73 0.38 11.69 -6.75
C LEU A 73 0.73 13.09 -6.23
N TYR A 74 1.08 13.21 -4.94
CA TYR A 74 1.50 14.48 -4.36
C TYR A 74 2.81 14.97 -4.99
N TYR A 75 3.83 14.12 -5.06
CA TYR A 75 5.13 14.49 -5.65
C TYR A 75 5.00 14.83 -7.14
N GLN A 76 4.24 14.06 -7.91
CA GLN A 76 3.95 14.37 -9.32
C GLN A 76 3.33 15.76 -9.52
N ARG A 77 2.41 16.16 -8.64
CA ARG A 77 1.80 17.49 -8.71
C ARG A 77 2.79 18.58 -8.31
N ALA A 78 3.57 18.35 -7.27
CA ALA A 78 4.60 19.30 -6.83
C ALA A 78 5.63 19.57 -7.94
N ASP A 79 6.06 18.53 -8.67
CA ASP A 79 7.00 18.67 -9.78
C ASP A 79 6.41 19.44 -10.97
N ALA A 80 5.13 19.19 -11.29
CA ALA A 80 4.41 19.90 -12.33
C ALA A 80 4.23 21.40 -11.99
N GLU A 81 3.86 21.70 -10.74
CA GLU A 81 3.71 23.08 -10.25
C GLU A 81 5.05 23.83 -10.23
N SER A 82 6.12 23.16 -9.80
CA SER A 82 7.49 23.71 -9.81
C SER A 82 7.94 24.04 -11.23
N SER A 83 7.72 23.11 -12.17
CA SER A 83 8.07 23.29 -13.60
C SER A 83 7.34 24.49 -14.22
N ALA A 84 6.03 24.61 -13.97
CA ALA A 84 5.23 25.75 -14.44
C ALA A 84 5.69 27.09 -13.85
N THR A 85 6.08 27.10 -12.57
CA THR A 85 6.59 28.31 -11.90
C THR A 85 7.91 28.76 -12.50
N LEU A 86 8.83 27.83 -12.79
CA LEU A 86 10.11 28.15 -13.43
C LEU A 86 9.93 28.70 -14.86
N GLU A 87 9.00 28.16 -15.64
CA GLU A 87 8.69 28.66 -16.98
C GLU A 87 8.20 30.11 -16.95
N GLN A 88 7.33 30.45 -15.99
CA GLN A 88 6.85 31.83 -15.79
C GLN A 88 7.98 32.78 -15.39
N ILE A 89 8.90 32.35 -14.52
CA ILE A 89 10.06 33.15 -14.11
C ILE A 89 10.98 33.41 -15.31
N ASN A 90 11.25 32.39 -16.13
CA ASN A 90 12.11 32.54 -17.30
C ASN A 90 11.51 33.50 -18.32
N GLN A 91 10.21 33.40 -18.60
CA GLN A 91 9.50 34.36 -19.46
C GLN A 91 9.63 35.80 -18.94
N ALA A 92 9.48 36.02 -17.64
CA ALA A 92 9.60 37.35 -17.04
C ALA A 92 11.04 37.92 -17.02
N MET A 93 12.07 37.09 -17.22
CA MET A 93 13.47 37.54 -17.33
C MET A 93 13.92 37.76 -18.78
N GLU A 94 13.22 37.19 -19.74
CA GLU A 94 13.49 37.35 -21.18
C GLU A 94 12.85 38.63 -21.77
N ASP A 95 11.91 39.25 -21.04
CA ASP A 95 11.32 40.57 -21.30
C ASP A 95 12.12 41.74 -20.69
#